data_AF-A0A1F9B874-F1
#
_entry.id   AF-A0A1F9B874-F1
#
_cell.length_a   1.000
_cell.length_b   1.000
_cell.length_c   1.000
_cell.angle_alpha   90.00
_cell.angle_beta   90.00
_cell.angle_gamma   90.00
#
_symmetry.space_group_name_H-M   'P 1'
#
loop_
_entity.id
_entity.type
_entity.pdbx_description
1 polymer ?
#
loop_
_entity_poly.entity_id
_entity_poly.type
_entity_poly.pdbx_seq_one_letter_code
_entity_poly.pdbx_strand_id
1 'polypeptide(L)'
;MRKLKSFLGYTWAVAAIVIALATFFGYNYFSRALAVATGVTVNPRFSGGEIVKTVDHENYKTDIHRPVFDALIGQTRDGFIQINWGPAVGLPKVVSESFDYNNDDKEDFIVTLNTATGETTLVKSNPAVIGINKSYHLKNGWAVRVLLKNQS
;
A
#
# COMPACT_ATOMS: atom_id res chain seq x y z
N MET A 1 -27.92 -21.88 46.20
CA MET A 1 -26.79 -21.00 45.84
C MET A 1 -25.75 -21.63 44.92
N ARG A 2 -25.24 -22.85 45.18
CA ARG A 2 -24.24 -23.50 44.30
C ARG A 2 -24.69 -23.70 42.85
N LYS A 3 -25.90 -24.24 42.63
CA LYS A 3 -26.45 -24.50 41.29
C LYS A 3 -26.63 -23.22 40.45
N LEU A 4 -27.04 -22.11 41.07
CA LEU A 4 -27.19 -20.81 40.40
C LEU A 4 -25.82 -20.25 39.97
N LYS A 5 -24.81 -20.34 40.84
CA LYS A 5 -23.44 -19.93 40.50
C LYS A 5 -22.87 -20.75 39.35
N SER A 6 -23.09 -22.07 39.36
CA SER A 6 -22.67 -22.96 38.27
C SER A 6 -23.39 -22.65 36.96
N PHE A 7 -24.71 -22.42 36.99
CA PHE A 7 -25.49 -22.05 35.81
C PHE A 7 -25.00 -20.74 35.18
N LEU A 8 -24.77 -19.71 36.00
CA LEU A 8 -24.21 -18.44 35.52
C LEU A 8 -22.80 -18.62 34.93
N GLY A 9 -21.95 -19.41 35.58
CA GLY A 9 -20.60 -19.70 35.09
C GLY A 9 -20.58 -20.39 33.73
N TYR A 10 -21.41 -21.44 33.55
CA TYR A 10 -21.50 -22.13 32.26
C TYR A 10 -22.14 -21.27 31.18
N THR A 11 -23.16 -20.48 31.52
CA THR A 11 -23.78 -19.53 30.58
C THR A 11 -22.75 -18.51 30.10
N TRP A 12 -21.93 -17.98 31.02
CA TRP A 12 -20.86 -17.07 30.67
C TRP A 12 -19.77 -17.72 29.80
N ALA A 13 -19.39 -18.97 30.07
CA ALA A 13 -18.44 -19.71 29.24
C ALA A 13 -18.94 -19.90 27.81
N VAL A 14 -20.21 -20.28 27.64
CA VAL A 14 -20.83 -20.42 26.31
C VAL A 14 -20.89 -19.06 25.60
N ALA A 15 -21.29 -18.00 26.30
CA ALA A 15 -21.31 -16.65 25.74
C ALA A 15 -19.90 -16.21 25.30
N ALA A 16 -18.88 -16.48 26.10
CA ALA A 16 -17.49 -16.15 25.76
C ALA A 16 -17.02 -16.86 24.49
N ILE A 17 -17.39 -18.14 24.29
CA ILE A 17 -17.08 -18.88 23.06
C ILE A 17 -17.76 -18.22 21.86
N VAL A 18 -19.05 -17.89 21.97
CA VAL A 18 -19.80 -17.23 20.88
C VAL A 18 -19.20 -15.87 20.56
N ILE A 19 -18.85 -15.06 21.57
CA ILE A 19 -18.21 -13.76 21.41
C ILE A 19 -16.83 -13.90 20.76
N ALA A 20 -16.03 -14.89 21.17
CA ALA A 20 -14.72 -15.13 20.59
C ALA A 20 -14.83 -15.50 19.10
N LEU A 21 -15.77 -16.38 18.73
CA LEU A 21 -16.00 -16.72 17.33
C LEU A 21 -16.52 -15.53 16.53
N ALA A 22 -17.48 -14.77 17.06
CA ALA A 22 -18.03 -13.59 16.40
C ALA A 22 -16.97 -12.51 16.17
N THR A 23 -16.11 -12.25 17.16
CA THR A 23 -15.01 -11.27 17.02
C THR A 23 -13.92 -11.77 16.08
N PHE A 24 -13.62 -13.07 16.07
CA PHE A 24 -12.66 -13.67 15.14
C PHE A 24 -13.13 -13.57 13.68
N PHE A 25 -14.33 -14.05 13.37
CA PHE A 25 -14.88 -13.95 12.01
C PHE A 25 -15.16 -12.51 11.58
N GLY A 26 -15.55 -11.65 12.53
CA GLY A 26 -15.80 -10.23 12.29
C GLY A 26 -14.56 -9.34 12.35
N TYR A 27 -13.35 -9.90 12.54
CA TYR A 27 -12.15 -9.14 12.87
C TYR A 27 -11.86 -7.98 11.91
N ASN A 28 -11.96 -8.20 10.59
CA ASN A 28 -11.71 -7.15 9.61
C ASN A 28 -12.72 -6.01 9.70
N TYR A 29 -13.99 -6.33 9.95
CA TYR A 29 -15.06 -5.34 10.11
C TYR A 29 -14.84 -4.51 11.38
N PHE A 30 -14.61 -5.16 12.52
CA PHE A 30 -14.40 -4.46 13.79
C PHE A 30 -13.12 -3.63 13.77
N SER A 31 -12.03 -4.17 13.21
CA SER A 31 -10.76 -3.45 13.06
C SER A 31 -10.93 -2.20 12.21
N ARG A 32 -11.67 -2.30 11.09
CA ARG A 32 -11.96 -1.13 10.24
C ARG A 32 -12.86 -0.12 10.93
N ALA A 33 -13.91 -0.57 11.60
CA ALA A 33 -14.83 0.31 12.34
C ALA A 33 -14.10 1.06 13.47
N LEU A 34 -13.23 0.37 14.21
CA LEU A 34 -12.42 0.97 15.27
C LEU A 34 -11.42 1.98 14.70
N ALA A 35 -10.73 1.65 13.60
CA ALA A 35 -9.81 2.55 12.93
C ALA A 35 -10.52 3.84 12.48
N VAL A 36 -11.71 3.72 11.89
CA VAL A 36 -12.54 4.88 11.50
C VAL A 36 -12.98 5.70 12.71
N ALA A 37 -13.44 5.06 13.78
CA ALA A 37 -13.92 5.76 14.98
C ALA A 37 -12.80 6.48 15.76
N THR A 38 -11.59 5.94 15.73
CA THR A 38 -10.43 6.47 16.46
C THR A 38 -9.56 7.40 15.62
N GLY A 39 -9.80 7.47 14.30
CA GLY A 39 -8.95 8.20 13.36
C GLY A 39 -7.58 7.55 13.15
N VAL A 40 -7.39 6.29 13.56
CA VAL A 40 -6.14 5.56 13.35
C VAL A 40 -6.01 5.21 11.87
N THR A 41 -4.98 5.72 11.21
CA THR A 41 -4.67 5.45 9.80
C THR A 41 -3.42 4.59 9.65
N VAL A 42 -3.32 3.86 8.54
CA VAL A 42 -2.09 3.14 8.20
C VAL A 42 -1.03 4.17 7.79
N ASN A 43 0.17 4.06 8.37
CA ASN A 43 1.26 4.97 8.01
C ASN A 43 1.60 4.83 6.50
N PRO A 44 1.76 5.95 5.76
CA PRO A 44 2.11 5.99 4.33
C PRO A 44 3.30 5.10 3.95
N ARG A 45 4.25 4.89 4.85
CA ARG A 45 5.41 4.01 4.65
C ARG A 45 5.01 2.55 4.38
N PHE A 46 3.86 2.13 4.90
CA PHE A 46 3.29 0.80 4.66
C PHE A 46 2.31 0.79 3.49
N SER A 47 1.39 1.77 3.40
CA SER A 47 0.36 1.80 2.35
C SER A 47 0.90 2.20 0.97
N GLY A 48 2.06 2.87 0.92
CA GLY A 48 2.58 3.50 -0.29
C GLY A 48 2.21 4.98 -0.42
N GLY A 49 1.41 5.52 0.51
CA GLY A 49 0.89 6.88 0.45
C GLY A 49 -0.42 6.99 -0.34
N GLU A 50 -0.97 8.20 -0.39
CA GLU A 50 -2.17 8.52 -1.19
C GLU A 50 -1.83 8.53 -2.68
N ILE A 51 -2.79 8.17 -3.53
CA ILE A 51 -2.68 8.31 -4.99
C ILE A 51 -2.84 9.81 -5.32
N VAL A 52 -1.87 10.37 -6.03
CA VAL A 52 -1.89 11.80 -6.44
C VAL A 52 -2.20 11.98 -7.92
N LYS A 53 -1.93 10.96 -8.74
CA LYS A 53 -2.17 10.99 -10.17
C LYS A 53 -2.51 9.59 -10.67
N THR A 54 -3.54 9.48 -11.50
CA THR A 54 -3.86 8.27 -12.24
C THR A 54 -3.80 8.59 -13.73
N VAL A 55 -3.02 7.80 -14.47
CA VAL A 55 -2.95 7.88 -15.93
C VAL A 55 -3.76 6.72 -16.50
N ASP A 56 -4.68 7.02 -17.41
CA ASP A 56 -5.50 6.01 -18.09
C ASP A 56 -4.90 5.70 -19.47
N HIS A 57 -4.64 4.41 -19.73
CA HIS A 57 -4.07 3.88 -20.97
C HIS A 57 -5.08 3.01 -21.72
N GLU A 58 -6.38 3.22 -21.48
CA GLU A 58 -7.53 2.48 -22.03
C GLU A 58 -7.64 1.04 -21.48
N ASN A 59 -6.61 0.23 -21.66
CA ASN A 59 -6.58 -1.17 -21.25
C ASN A 59 -6.09 -1.35 -19.81
N TYR A 60 -5.24 -0.43 -19.35
CA TYR A 60 -4.73 -0.41 -17.98
C TYR A 60 -4.57 1.02 -17.49
N LYS A 61 -4.26 1.16 -16.20
CA LYS A 61 -4.07 2.41 -15.49
C LYS A 61 -2.77 2.37 -14.72
N THR A 62 -2.17 3.54 -14.59
CA THR A 62 -1.00 3.77 -13.75
C THR A 62 -1.39 4.69 -12.61
N ASP A 63 -1.38 4.17 -11.39
CA ASP A 63 -1.59 4.95 -10.17
C ASP A 63 -0.25 5.36 -9.58
N ILE A 64 -0.01 6.67 -9.55
CA ILE A 64 1.20 7.28 -9.01
C ILE A 64 0.86 7.80 -7.61
N HIS A 65 1.52 7.24 -6.60
CA HIS A 65 1.38 7.69 -5.23
C HIS A 65 2.25 8.90 -4.95
N ARG A 66 1.89 9.68 -3.92
CA ARG A 66 2.80 10.74 -3.44
C ARG A 66 4.14 10.16 -2.98
N PRO A 67 5.24 10.91 -3.09
CA PRO A 67 6.46 10.59 -2.38
C PRO A 67 6.22 10.44 -0.87
N VAL A 68 6.79 9.39 -0.29
CA VAL A 68 6.67 9.05 1.12
C VAL A 68 8.02 9.22 1.79
N PHE A 69 8.11 10.27 2.61
CA PHE A 69 9.23 10.53 3.53
C PHE A 69 8.78 10.46 4.98
N ASP A 70 7.53 10.07 5.24
CA ASP A 70 6.90 10.12 6.56
C ASP A 70 7.64 9.22 7.57
N ALA A 71 7.94 9.81 8.74
CA ALA A 71 8.40 9.11 9.93
C ALA A 71 7.29 9.08 10.98
N LEU A 72 7.55 8.46 12.14
CA LEU A 72 6.65 8.59 13.30
C LEU A 72 6.53 10.06 13.74
N ILE A 73 7.63 10.81 13.64
CA ILE A 73 7.71 12.24 13.91
C ILE A 73 8.54 12.87 12.79
N GLY A 74 7.93 13.79 12.03
CA GLY A 74 8.59 14.51 10.94
C GLY A 74 8.83 13.64 9.69
N GLN A 75 9.94 13.91 9.01
CA GLN A 75 10.32 13.25 7.75
C GLN A 75 11.71 12.61 7.82
N THR A 76 11.93 11.57 7.03
CA THR A 76 13.23 10.93 6.84
C THR A 76 14.01 11.52 5.67
N ARG A 77 15.34 11.34 5.69
CA ARG A 77 16.24 11.73 4.59
C ARG A 77 16.04 10.90 3.33
N ASP A 78 15.64 9.65 3.48
CA ASP A 78 15.35 8.75 2.36
C ASP A 78 13.90 8.33 2.44
N GLY A 79 13.30 8.15 1.27
CA GLY A 79 11.90 7.79 1.10
C GLY A 79 11.71 6.97 -0.15
N PHE A 80 10.47 6.90 -0.61
CA PHE A 80 10.16 6.24 -1.87
C PHE A 80 8.91 6.84 -2.50
N ILE A 81 8.76 6.61 -3.79
CA ILE A 81 7.49 6.74 -4.50
C ILE A 81 7.01 5.35 -4.91
N GLN A 82 5.71 5.11 -4.81
CA GLN A 82 5.08 3.87 -5.26
C GLN A 82 4.28 4.12 -6.53
N ILE A 83 4.46 3.25 -7.51
CA ILE A 83 3.72 3.27 -8.76
C ILE A 83 3.04 1.92 -8.90
N ASN A 84 1.74 1.94 -9.17
CA ASN A 84 0.97 0.72 -9.42
C ASN A 84 0.47 0.70 -10.85
N TRP A 85 0.45 -0.49 -11.44
CA TRP A 85 -0.16 -0.75 -12.75
C TRP A 85 -1.24 -1.79 -12.61
N GLY A 86 -2.42 -1.53 -13.18
CA GLY A 86 -3.51 -2.50 -13.23
C GLY A 86 -4.71 -2.02 -14.08
N PRO A 87 -5.69 -2.88 -14.38
CA PRO A 87 -5.80 -4.26 -13.94
C PRO A 87 -4.82 -5.19 -14.67
N ALA A 88 -4.42 -6.29 -14.02
CA ALA A 88 -3.44 -7.24 -14.54
C ALA A 88 -3.79 -7.78 -15.94
N VAL A 89 -5.08 -8.01 -16.22
CA VAL A 89 -5.57 -8.54 -17.50
C VAL A 89 -5.31 -7.61 -18.69
N GLY A 90 -5.16 -6.31 -18.45
CA GLY A 90 -4.93 -5.30 -19.48
C GLY A 90 -3.47 -4.86 -19.59
N LEU A 91 -2.57 -5.41 -18.76
CA LEU A 91 -1.17 -5.03 -18.79
C LEU A 91 -0.44 -5.63 -20.00
N PRO A 92 0.35 -4.84 -20.74
CA PRO A 92 1.23 -5.36 -21.77
C PRO A 92 2.33 -6.24 -21.14
N LYS A 93 3.02 -7.04 -21.97
CA LYS A 93 4.14 -7.88 -21.50
C LYS A 93 5.28 -7.08 -20.87
N VAL A 94 5.49 -5.87 -21.36
CA VAL A 94 6.46 -4.91 -20.84
C VAL A 94 5.77 -3.56 -20.74
N VAL A 95 5.82 -2.96 -19.56
CA VAL A 95 5.40 -1.56 -19.32
C VAL A 95 6.67 -0.72 -19.23
N SER A 96 6.72 0.42 -19.90
CA SER A 96 7.83 1.37 -19.82
C SER A 96 7.28 2.78 -19.81
N GLU A 97 7.40 3.46 -18.68
CA GLU A 97 6.76 4.76 -18.42
C GLU A 97 7.73 5.72 -17.74
N SER A 98 7.61 7.00 -18.12
CA SER A 98 8.35 8.11 -17.54
C SER A 98 7.57 8.75 -16.39
N PHE A 99 8.30 9.20 -15.38
CA PHE A 99 7.72 9.78 -14.18
C PHE A 99 8.43 11.10 -13.84
N ASP A 100 7.61 12.12 -13.62
CA ASP A 100 7.95 13.38 -12.97
C ASP A 100 7.31 13.33 -11.58
N TYR A 101 8.12 13.13 -10.54
CA TYR A 101 7.62 12.96 -9.18
C TYR A 101 7.49 14.29 -8.43
N ASN A 102 8.26 15.31 -8.85
CA ASN A 102 8.29 16.62 -8.21
C ASN A 102 7.36 17.65 -8.90
N ASN A 103 6.78 17.29 -10.04
CA ASN A 103 5.92 18.12 -10.90
C ASN A 103 6.64 19.37 -11.42
N ASP A 104 7.90 19.24 -11.85
CA ASP A 104 8.67 20.33 -12.47
C ASP A 104 8.63 20.33 -14.01
N ASP A 105 7.74 19.53 -14.59
CA ASP A 105 7.55 19.29 -16.02
C ASP A 105 8.77 18.64 -16.70
N LYS A 106 9.70 18.07 -15.92
CA LYS A 106 10.82 17.28 -16.42
C LYS A 106 10.72 15.85 -15.95
N GLU A 107 11.17 14.97 -16.83
CA GLU A 107 11.24 13.56 -16.52
C GLU A 107 12.36 13.26 -15.51
N ASP A 108 11.98 12.69 -14.37
CA ASP A 108 12.91 12.33 -13.30
C ASP A 108 13.49 10.93 -13.49
N PHE A 109 12.68 9.98 -13.97
CA PHE A 109 13.10 8.60 -14.21
C PHE A 109 12.11 7.82 -15.10
N ILE A 110 12.61 6.73 -15.70
CA ILE A 110 11.81 5.73 -16.43
C ILE A 110 11.82 4.43 -15.65
N VAL A 111 10.64 3.86 -15.42
CA VAL A 111 10.50 2.48 -14.93
C VAL A 111 10.10 1.58 -16.08
N THR A 112 10.86 0.51 -16.29
CA THR A 112 10.46 -0.57 -17.19
C THR A 112 10.21 -1.85 -16.38
N LEU A 113 9.04 -2.45 -16.54
CA LEU A 113 8.59 -3.65 -15.84
C LEU A 113 8.21 -4.73 -16.85
N ASN A 114 8.82 -5.90 -16.74
CA ASN A 114 8.35 -7.12 -17.37
C ASN A 114 7.24 -7.73 -16.52
N THR A 115 6.00 -7.75 -17.02
CA THR A 115 4.82 -8.13 -16.24
C THR A 115 4.69 -9.64 -16.04
N ALA A 116 5.44 -10.44 -16.81
CA ALA A 116 5.48 -11.90 -16.66
C ALA A 116 6.47 -12.34 -15.57
N THR A 117 7.62 -11.67 -15.46
CA THR A 117 8.69 -12.05 -14.52
C THR A 117 8.77 -11.16 -13.28
N GLY A 118 8.24 -9.93 -13.36
CA GLY A 118 8.44 -8.89 -12.35
C GLY A 118 9.80 -8.20 -12.43
N GLU A 119 10.64 -8.56 -13.40
CA GLU A 119 11.92 -7.89 -13.60
C GLU A 119 11.68 -6.42 -13.91
N THR A 120 12.40 -5.57 -13.18
CA THR A 120 12.21 -4.13 -13.25
C THR A 120 13.54 -3.43 -13.42
N THR A 121 13.61 -2.49 -14.36
CA THR A 121 14.77 -1.63 -14.58
C THR A 121 14.39 -0.17 -14.43
N LEU A 122 15.39 0.65 -14.09
CA LEU A 122 15.22 2.07 -13.80
C LEU A 122 16.30 2.85 -14.53
N VAL A 123 15.88 3.79 -15.37
CA VAL A 123 16.74 4.83 -15.94
C VAL A 123 16.53 6.09 -15.13
N LYS A 124 17.61 6.68 -14.61
CA LYS A 124 17.54 7.83 -13.70
C LYS A 124 17.99 9.08 -14.42
N SER A 125 17.17 10.12 -14.36
CA SER A 125 17.47 11.46 -14.90
C SER A 125 17.66 12.49 -13.78
N ASN A 126 17.00 12.30 -12.63
CA ASN A 126 17.11 13.15 -11.46
C ASN A 126 18.03 12.53 -10.37
N PRO A 127 19.00 13.29 -9.81
CA PRO A 127 19.92 12.80 -8.77
C PRO A 127 19.26 12.43 -7.44
N ALA A 128 18.04 12.91 -7.17
CA ALA A 128 17.26 12.50 -6.01
C ALA A 128 16.77 11.04 -6.13
N VAL A 129 16.74 10.47 -7.34
CA VAL A 129 16.36 9.08 -7.57
C VAL A 129 17.53 8.17 -7.24
N ILE A 130 17.35 7.27 -6.28
CA ILE A 130 18.43 6.39 -5.80
C ILE A 130 18.45 5.09 -6.62
N GLY A 131 17.32 4.37 -6.66
CA GLY A 131 17.22 3.04 -7.25
C GLY A 131 15.86 2.38 -7.06
N ILE A 132 15.69 1.15 -7.54
CA ILE A 132 14.51 0.34 -7.25
C ILE A 132 14.68 -0.29 -5.87
N ASN A 133 13.66 -0.15 -5.01
CA ASN A 133 13.60 -0.90 -3.77
C ASN A 133 13.11 -2.32 -4.05
N LYS A 134 11.89 -2.42 -4.60
CA LYS A 134 11.21 -3.70 -4.80
C LYS A 134 10.04 -3.56 -5.77
N SER A 135 9.78 -4.65 -6.47
CA SER A 135 8.58 -4.87 -7.29
C SER A 135 7.68 -5.90 -6.59
N TYR A 136 6.39 -5.64 -6.59
CA TYR A 136 5.37 -6.40 -5.88
C TYR A 136 4.32 -6.87 -6.88
N HIS A 137 4.08 -8.17 -6.91
CA HIS A 137 2.92 -8.71 -7.59
C HIS A 137 1.69 -8.52 -6.69
N LEU A 138 0.71 -7.77 -7.18
CA LEU A 138 -0.57 -7.52 -6.51
C LEU A 138 -1.63 -8.48 -7.06
N LYS A 139 -2.73 -8.64 -6.32
CA LYS A 139 -3.86 -9.47 -6.78
C LYS A 139 -4.41 -9.03 -8.14
N ASN A 140 -4.33 -7.73 -8.46
CA ASN A 140 -4.88 -7.15 -9.68
C ASN A 140 -3.84 -6.33 -10.47
N GLY A 141 -2.55 -6.63 -10.35
CA GLY A 141 -1.53 -5.87 -11.08
C GLY A 141 -0.15 -5.93 -10.46
N TRP A 142 0.63 -4.87 -10.66
CA TRP A 142 1.98 -4.74 -10.14
C TRP A 142 2.15 -3.43 -9.38
N ALA A 143 3.07 -3.39 -8.43
CA ALA A 143 3.55 -2.16 -7.83
C ALA A 143 5.07 -2.14 -7.79
N VAL A 144 5.67 -0.98 -8.03
CA VAL A 144 7.12 -0.77 -7.90
C VAL A 144 7.35 0.39 -6.94
N ARG A 145 8.29 0.20 -6.01
CA ARG A 145 8.79 1.28 -5.15
C ARG A 145 10.15 1.74 -5.64
N VAL A 146 10.25 3.01 -5.98
CA VAL A 146 11.50 3.68 -6.36
C VAL A 146 11.99 4.50 -5.17
N LEU A 147 13.23 4.26 -4.73
CA LEU A 147 13.86 4.96 -3.63
C LEU A 147 14.21 6.40 -4.04
N LEU A 148 13.89 7.33 -3.15
CA LEU A 148 14.14 8.76 -3.33
C LEU A 148 14.93 9.31 -2.16
N LYS A 149 15.77 10.31 -2.43
CA LYS A 149 16.43 11.12 -1.42
C LYS A 149 15.64 12.42 -1.23
N ASN A 150 15.27 12.69 0.02
CA ASN A 150 14.59 13.93 0.39
C ASN A 150 15.52 15.12 0.10
N GLN A 151 15.00 16.10 -0.64
CA GLN A 151 15.70 17.33 -1.01
C GLN A 151 15.31 18.53 -0.13
N SER A 152 14.48 18.29 0.90
CA SER A 152 14.00 19.29 1.86
C SER A 152 15.04 19.63 2.92
#